data_AF-A0A1F5DL43-F1
#
_entry.id   AF-A0A1F5DL43-F1
#
_cell.length_a   1.000
_cell.length_b   1.000
_cell.length_c   1.000
_cell.angle_alpha   90.00
_cell.angle_beta   90.00
_cell.angle_gamma   90.00
#
_symmetry.space_group_name_H-M   'P 1'
#
loop_
_entity.id
_entity.type
_entity.pdbx_description
1 polymer ?
#
loop_
_entity_poly.entity_id
_entity_poly.type
_entity_poly.pdbx_seq_one_letter_code
_entity_poly.pdbx_strand_id
1 'polypeptide(L)' 'MLVEAPHGVLEIIVKSLRPELESNITDRSKALIEASERGLILKVEAEDVTALRAAVNSYLYWINGIIDIGSRINP' A
#
# COMPACT_ATOMS: atom_id res chain seq x y z
N MET A 1 -6.65 -3.90 6.10
CA MET A 1 -7.19 -2.56 6.43
C MET A 1 -7.75 -1.95 5.15
N LEU A 2 -8.91 -1.28 5.21
CA LEU A 2 -9.42 -0.48 4.10
C LEU A 2 -8.84 0.93 4.20
N VAL A 3 -8.26 1.43 3.12
CA VAL A 3 -7.79 2.81 2.97
C VAL A 3 -8.65 3.48 1.90
N GLU A 4 -9.38 4.52 2.28
CA GLU A 4 -10.16 5.31 1.34
C GLU A 4 -9.22 6.10 0.42
N ALA A 5 -9.45 6.04 -0.89
CA ALA A 5 -8.72 6.82 -1.88
C ALA A 5 -9.59 7.07 -3.11
N PRO A 6 -9.39 8.21 -3.81
CA PRO A 6 -10.16 8.52 -5.02
C PRO A 6 -9.96 7.46 -6.11
N HIS A 7 -11.03 7.11 -6.83
CA HIS A 7 -11.02 6.04 -7.83
C HIS A 7 -9.93 6.18 -8.89
N GLY A 8 -9.65 7.40 -9.37
CA GLY A 8 -8.60 7.64 -10.35
C GLY A 8 -7.18 7.39 -9.85
N VAL A 9 -6.97 7.35 -8.53
CA VAL A 9 -5.64 7.21 -7.91
C VAL A 9 -5.37 5.77 -7.45
N LEU A 10 -6.41 4.93 -7.32
CA LEU A 10 -6.27 3.54 -6.88
C LEU A 10 -5.34 2.71 -7.77
N GLU A 11 -5.50 2.81 -9.10
CA GLU A 11 -4.67 2.07 -10.04
C GLU A 11 -3.21 2.56 -10.02
N ILE A 12 -3.01 3.87 -9.79
CA ILE A 12 -1.68 4.47 -9.63
C ILE A 12 -0.99 3.89 -8.40
N ILE A 13 -1.67 3.84 -7.25
CA ILE A 13 -1.12 3.27 -6.01
C ILE A 13 -0.69 1.82 -6.22
N VAL A 14 -1.55 0.99 -6.80
CA VAL A 14 -1.24 -0.44 -7.04
C VAL A 14 -0.04 -0.61 -7.97
N LYS A 15 0.03 0.17 -9.07
CA LYS A 15 1.14 0.10 -10.01
C LYS A 15 2.45 0.61 -9.41
N SER A 16 2.40 1.70 -8.64
CA SER A 16 3.57 2.31 -8.01
C SER A 16 4.19 1.43 -6.93
N LEU A 17 3.39 0.64 -6.20
CA LEU A 17 3.87 -0.23 -5.12
C LEU A 17 4.16 -1.67 -5.56
N ARG A 18 3.87 -2.03 -6.81
CA ARG A 18 4.13 -3.37 -7.34
C ARG A 18 5.59 -3.82 -7.19
N PRO A 19 6.61 -3.00 -7.48
CA PRO A 19 8.00 -3.41 -7.29
C PRO A 19 8.33 -3.81 -5.85
N GLU A 20 7.77 -3.12 -4.86
CA GLU A 20 7.95 -3.41 -3.43
C GLU A 20 7.18 -4.67 -3.01
N LEU A 21 6.03 -4.94 -3.61
CA LEU A 21 5.28 -6.18 -3.36
C LEU A 21 5.99 -7.40 -3.94
N GLU A 22 6.67 -7.24 -5.08
CA GLU A 22 7.40 -8.30 -5.77
C GLU A 22 8.83 -8.50 -5.23
N SER A 23 9.47 -7.44 -4.71
CA SER A 23 10.84 -7.49 -4.19
C SER A 23 10.96 -7.86 -2.72
N ASN A 24 9.88 -7.76 -1.93
CA ASN A 24 9.86 -8.15 -0.52
C ASN A 24 9.78 -9.68 -0.36
N ILE A 25 10.83 -10.36 -0.81
CA ILE A 25 11.23 -11.69 -0.38
C ILE A 25 12.09 -11.51 0.88
N THR A 26 11.50 -11.01 1.97
CA THR A 26 12.10 -11.25 3.28
C THR A 26 11.14 -12.14 4.05
N ASP A 27 11.63 -13.25 4.60
CA ASP A 27 10.79 -14.29 5.21
C ASP A 27 9.90 -13.75 6.35
N ARG A 28 10.25 -12.58 6.90
CA ARG A 28 9.65 -11.99 8.11
C ARG A 28 8.33 -11.24 7.89
N SER A 29 8.03 -10.76 6.68
CA SER A 29 6.75 -10.09 6.40
C SER A 29 6.35 -10.13 4.94
N LYS A 30 5.06 -10.32 4.70
CA LYS A 30 4.42 -10.29 3.37
C LYS A 30 3.32 -9.23 3.36
N ALA A 31 3.19 -8.54 2.23
CA ALA A 31 2.12 -7.59 2.03
C ALA A 31 1.42 -7.83 0.70
N LEU A 32 0.14 -7.52 0.66
CA LEU A 32 -0.70 -7.63 -0.52
C LEU A 32 -1.60 -6.41 -0.59
N ILE A 33 -1.70 -5.82 -1.78
CA ILE A 33 -2.48 -4.62 -2.04
C ILE A 33 -3.44 -4.90 -3.20
N GLU A 34 -4.73 -4.64 -2.96
CA GLU A 34 -5.81 -4.83 -3.94
C GLU A 34 -6.64 -3.54 -4.03
N ALA A 35 -7.01 -3.14 -5.25
CA ALA A 35 -8.02 -2.11 -5.45
C ALA A 35 -9.42 -2.72 -5.33
N SER A 36 -10.35 -2.00 -4.71
CA SER A 36 -11.76 -2.36 -4.57
C SER A 36 -12.65 -1.17 -4.92
N GLU A 37 -13.94 -1.41 -5.13
CA GLU A 37 -14.95 -0.36 -5.36
C GLU A 37 -15.08 0.65 -4.21
N ARG A 38 -14.52 0.36 -3.04
CA ARG A 38 -14.59 1.24 -1.86
C ARG A 38 -13.25 1.85 -1.46
N GLY A 39 -12.17 1.53 -2.19
CA GLY A 39 -10.83 2.00 -1.85
C GLY A 39 -9.78 0.89 -1.98
N LEU A 40 -8.66 1.06 -1.28
CA LEU A 40 -7.53 0.14 -1.31
C LEU A 40 -7.59 -0.84 -0.12
N ILE A 41 -7.39 -2.12 -0.38
CA ILE A 41 -7.25 -3.14 0.67
C ILE A 41 -5.77 -3.47 0.82
N LEU A 42 -5.21 -3.16 2.00
CA LEU A 42 -3.86 -3.57 2.40
C LEU A 42 -3.96 -4.76 3.38
N LYS A 43 -3.37 -5.89 3.01
CA LYS A 43 -3.17 -7.07 3.87
C LYS A 43 -1.68 -7.18 4.18
N VAL A 44 -1.34 -7.35 5.45
CA VAL A 44 0.05 -7.53 5.90
C VAL A 44 0.09 -8.70 6.87
N GLU A 45 1.01 -9.61 6.63
CA GLU A 45 1.31 -10.77 7.48
C GLU A 45 2.78 -10.67 7.89
N ALA A 46 3.09 -10.96 9.15
CA ALA A 46 4.46 -10.90 9.65
C ALA A 46 4.67 -11.88 10.82
N GLU A 47 5.91 -12.31 11.03
CA GLU A 47 6.27 -13.28 12.07
C GLU A 47 6.16 -12.72 13.49
N ASP A 48 6.33 -11.41 13.65
CA ASP A 48 6.25 -10.73 14.93
C ASP A 48 5.63 -9.33 14.81
N VAL A 49 5.26 -8.76 15.96
CA VAL A 49 4.60 -7.44 16.05
C VAL A 49 5.52 -6.30 15.58
N THR A 50 6.84 -6.45 15.72
CA THR A 50 7.80 -5.43 15.30
C THR A 50 7.87 -5.37 13.78
N ALA A 51 7.97 -6.52 13.12
CA ALA A 51 7.91 -6.65 11.67
C ALA A 51 6.56 -6.17 11.12
N LEU A 52 5.45 -6.53 11.78
CA LEU A 52 4.11 -6.05 11.39
C LEU A 52 4.03 -4.52 11.43
N ARG A 53 4.46 -3.90 12.53
CA ARG A 53 4.45 -2.44 12.70
C ARG A 53 5.33 -1.76 11.65
N ALA A 54 6.51 -2.31 11.38
CA ALA A 54 7.42 -1.77 10.37
C ALA A 54 6.79 -1.82 8.98
N ALA A 55 6.23 -2.97 8.59
CA ALA A 55 5.59 -3.14 7.29
C ALA A 55 4.37 -2.21 7.13
N VAL A 56 3.45 -2.20 8.10
CA VAL A 56 2.26 -1.34 8.06
C VAL A 56 2.65 0.14 7.94
N ASN A 57 3.61 0.60 8.74
CA ASN A 57 4.03 2.01 8.72
C ASN A 57 4.66 2.40 7.38
N SER A 58 5.49 1.53 6.79
CA SER A 58 6.11 1.79 5.48
C SER A 58 5.06 1.89 4.37
N TYR A 59 4.15 0.92 4.29
CA TYR A 59 3.10 0.93 3.25
C TYR A 59 2.15 2.12 3.39
N LEU A 60 1.72 2.46 4.60
CA LEU A 60 0.88 3.64 4.83
C LEU A 60 1.58 4.94 4.45
N TYR A 61 2.88 5.07 4.76
CA TYR A 61 3.67 6.24 4.39
C TYR A 61 3.75 6.40 2.86
N TRP A 62 4.04 5.32 2.13
CA TRP A 62 4.10 5.35 0.67
C TRP A 62 2.74 5.62 0.03
N ILE A 63 1.68 4.96 0.51
CA ILE A 63 0.31 5.19 0.03
C ILE A 63 -0.06 6.67 0.22
N ASN A 64 0.23 7.25 1.38
CA ASN A 64 -0.04 8.66 1.64
C ASN A 64 0.74 9.58 0.69
N GLY A 65 2.01 9.30 0.45
CA GLY A 65 2.82 10.07 -0.52
C GLY A 65 2.27 10.00 -1.94
N ILE A 66 1.80 8.83 -2.38
CA ILE A 66 1.19 8.65 -3.70
C ILE A 66 -0.16 9.36 -3.79
N ILE A 67 -0.99 9.32 -2.74
CA ILE A 67 -2.28 10.03 -2.70
C ILE A 67 -2.06 11.54 -2.77
N ASP A 68 -1.16 12.08 -1.94
CA ASP A 68 -0.84 13.52 -1.94
C ASP A 68 -0.40 13.98 -3.33
N ILE A 69 0.60 13.32 -3.89
CA ILE A 69 1.14 13.66 -5.20
C ILE A 69 0.08 13.45 -6.30
N GLY A 70 -0.59 12.29 -6.32
CA GLY A 70 -1.59 11.94 -7.33
C GLY A 70 -2.76 12.92 -7.38
N SER A 71 -3.23 13.39 -6.22
CA SER A 71 -4.29 14.40 -6.14
C SER A 71 -3.87 15.78 -6.70
N ARG A 72 -2.57 16.06 -6.75
CA ARG A 72 -2.01 17.33 -7.25
C ARG A 72 -1.75 17.31 -8.76
N ILE A 73 -1.47 16.13 -9.34
CA ILE A 73 -1.19 16.00 -10.78
C ILE A 73 -2.42 15.59 -11.61
N ASN A 74 -3.45 15.02 -10.99
CA ASN A 74 -4.69 14.60 -11.65
C ASN A 74 -5.92 15.01 -10.80
N PRO A 75 -6.32 16.29 -10.81
CA PRO A 75 -7.35 16.85 -9.95
C PRO A 75 -8.78 16.37 -10.29
#